data_AF-A0A9E5RXP9-F1
#
_entry.id   AF-A0A9E5RXP9-F1
#
_cell.length_a   1.000
_cell.length_b   1.000
_cell.length_c   1.000
_cell.angle_alpha   90.00
_cell.angle_beta   90.00
_cell.angle_gamma   90.00
#
_symmetry.space_group_name_H-M   'P 1'
#
loop_
_entity.id
_entity.type
_entity.pdbx_description
1 polymer ?
#
loop_
_entity_poly.entity_id
_entity_poly.type
_entity_poly.pdbx_seq_one_letter_code
_entity_poly.pdbx_strand_id
1 'polypeptide(L)'
;MLISVKTSHALASWAVTIFSARNEIANSQEEVPSISRSYLESVWEKCLARAIKQAELEMGKKPDLSSLSWEEVFEDEYHISGKDE
;
A
#
# COMPACT_ATOMS: atom_id res chain seq x y z
N MET A 1 -18.31 -5.46 5.61
CA MET A 1 -18.68 -4.74 4.37
C MET A 1 -17.56 -5.03 3.40
N LEU A 2 -17.78 -5.92 2.43
CA LEU A 2 -16.75 -6.31 1.46
C LEU A 2 -16.72 -5.26 0.36
N ILE A 3 -15.59 -4.58 0.18
CA ILE A 3 -15.41 -3.60 -0.88
C ILE A 3 -15.33 -4.37 -2.20
N SER A 4 -16.43 -4.40 -2.95
CA SER A 4 -16.47 -4.96 -4.31
C SER A 4 -15.79 -3.98 -5.28
N VAL A 5 -14.46 -4.09 -5.42
CA VAL A 5 -13.71 -3.29 -6.39
C VAL A 5 -13.88 -3.93 -7.78
N LYS A 6 -14.62 -3.24 -8.66
CA LYS A 6 -14.72 -3.59 -10.10
C LYS A 6 -13.33 -3.47 -10.74
N THR A 7 -12.94 -4.53 -11.44
CA THR A 7 -11.61 -4.72 -12.03
C THR A 7 -11.29 -3.65 -13.09
N SER A 8 -10.11 -3.03 -12.98
CA SER A 8 -9.51 -2.17 -14.01
C SER A 8 -8.03 -2.52 -14.15
N HIS A 9 -7.44 -2.32 -15.34
CA HIS A 9 -6.02 -2.61 -15.62
C HIS A 9 -5.07 -1.88 -14.64
N ALA A 10 -5.52 -0.76 -14.08
CA ALA A 10 -4.83 -0.04 -13.01
C ALA A 10 -4.63 -0.88 -11.74
N LEU A 11 -5.55 -1.78 -11.36
CA LEU A 11 -5.36 -2.61 -10.17
C LEU A 11 -4.22 -3.62 -10.33
N ALA A 12 -4.02 -4.15 -11.54
CA ALA A 12 -2.93 -5.09 -11.82
C ALA A 12 -1.56 -4.41 -11.81
N SER A 13 -1.44 -3.21 -12.40
CA SER A 13 -0.19 -2.45 -12.34
C SER A 13 0.12 -1.96 -10.92
N TRP A 14 -0.91 -1.65 -10.12
CA TRP A 14 -0.73 -1.26 -8.72
C TRP A 14 -0.32 -2.43 -7.84
N ALA A 15 -0.86 -3.63 -8.07
CA ALA A 15 -0.43 -4.83 -7.34
C ALA A 15 1.08 -5.09 -7.52
N VAL A 16 1.60 -4.94 -8.75
CA VAL A 16 3.04 -5.06 -9.04
C VAL A 16 3.84 -3.97 -8.33
N THR A 17 3.40 -2.71 -8.39
CA THR A 17 4.08 -1.60 -7.71
C THR A 17 4.14 -1.80 -6.19
N ILE A 18 3.05 -2.25 -5.58
CA ILE A 18 2.99 -2.53 -4.13
C ILE A 18 3.93 -3.68 -3.77
N PHE A 19 3.91 -4.76 -4.54
CA PHE A 19 4.82 -5.89 -4.34
C PHE A 19 6.30 -5.47 -4.42
N SER A 20 6.68 -4.71 -5.44
CA SER A 20 8.04 -4.19 -5.58
C SER A 20 8.43 -3.29 -4.41
N ALA A 21 7.54 -2.38 -3.98
CA ALA A 21 7.80 -1.52 -2.83
C ALA A 21 7.98 -2.31 -1.52
N ARG A 22 7.20 -3.37 -1.29
CA ARG A 22 7.37 -4.26 -0.12
C ARG A 22 8.75 -4.93 -0.14
N ASN A 23 9.20 -5.42 -1.29
CA ASN A 23 10.54 -6.01 -1.43
C ASN A 23 11.65 -4.98 -1.22
N GLU A 24 11.50 -3.76 -1.73
CA GLU A 24 12.47 -2.69 -1.50
C GLU A 24 12.60 -2.33 -0.02
N ILE A 25 11.47 -2.31 0.70
CA ILE A 25 11.47 -2.12 2.15
C ILE A 25 12.21 -3.29 2.82
N ALA A 26 11.87 -4.54 2.50
CA ALA A 26 12.53 -5.72 3.08
C ALA A 26 14.05 -5.70 2.85
N ASN A 27 14.49 -5.45 1.62
CA ASN A 27 15.91 -5.29 1.28
C ASN A 27 16.56 -4.17 2.09
N SER A 28 15.87 -3.04 2.29
CA SER A 28 16.37 -1.94 3.10
C SER A 28 16.51 -2.31 4.58
N GLN A 29 15.64 -3.18 5.11
CA GLN A 29 15.75 -3.68 6.48
C GLN A 29 16.91 -4.66 6.64
N GLU A 30 17.21 -5.46 5.61
CA GLU A 30 18.37 -6.36 5.58
C GLU A 30 19.69 -5.57 5.58
N GLU A 31 19.78 -4.54 4.73
CA GLU A 31 20.96 -3.68 4.63
C GLU A 31 21.12 -2.73 5.84
N VAL A 32 19.99 -2.29 6.43
CA VAL A 32 19.95 -1.34 7.55
C VAL A 32 19.00 -1.84 8.64
N PRO A 33 19.50 -2.67 9.57
CA PRO A 33 18.65 -3.30 10.61
C PRO A 33 17.95 -2.33 11.57
N SER A 34 18.38 -1.06 11.62
CA SER A 34 17.72 -0.02 12.42
C SER A 34 16.38 0.43 11.82
N ILE A 35 16.10 0.13 10.55
CA ILE A 35 14.77 0.24 9.95
C ILE A 35 13.91 -0.92 10.43
N SER A 36 13.73 -1.04 11.74
CA SER A 36 12.93 -2.10 12.35
C SER A 36 11.44 -1.83 12.23
N ARG A 37 10.61 -2.84 12.53
CA ARG A 37 9.15 -2.65 12.64
C ARG A 37 8.78 -1.50 13.57
N SER A 38 9.43 -1.39 14.74
CA SER A 38 9.17 -0.29 15.68
C SER A 38 9.51 1.08 15.10
N TYR A 39 10.55 1.16 14.27
CA TYR A 39 10.86 2.41 13.55
C TYR A 39 9.78 2.73 12.50
N LEU A 40 9.36 1.75 11.71
CA LEU A 40 8.30 1.92 10.71
C LEU A 40 6.97 2.34 11.35
N GLU A 41 6.60 1.72 12.48
CA GLU A 41 5.43 2.11 13.29
C GLU A 41 5.58 3.56 13.82
N SER A 42 6.79 3.98 14.22
CA SER A 42 7.03 5.35 14.70
C SER A 42 6.88 6.43 13.63
N VAL A 43 7.03 6.07 12.34
CA VAL A 43 6.86 6.99 11.21
C VAL A 43 5.54 6.78 10.46
N TRP A 44 4.70 5.85 10.91
CA TRP A 44 3.49 5.39 10.22
C TRP A 44 2.56 6.54 9.82
N GLU A 45 2.09 7.31 10.82
CA GLU A 45 1.14 8.41 10.62
C GLU A 45 1.66 9.46 9.64
N LYS A 46 2.97 9.75 9.71
CA LYS A 46 3.63 10.71 8.81
C LYS A 46 3.66 10.19 7.38
N CYS A 47 3.95 8.90 7.18
CA CYS A 47 3.95 8.27 5.88
C CYS A 47 2.53 8.16 5.30
N LEU A 48 1.55 7.75 6.10
CA LEU A 48 0.15 7.66 5.68
C LEU A 48 -0.42 9.02 5.28
N ALA A 49 -0.17 10.07 6.07
CA ALA A 49 -0.60 11.43 5.73
C ALA A 49 -0.01 11.92 4.40
N ARG A 50 1.26 11.60 4.12
CA ARG A 50 1.90 11.92 2.83
C ARG A 50 1.29 11.14 1.68
N ALA A 51 1.05 9.83 1.86
CA ALA A 51 0.43 8.98 0.85
C ALA A 51 -0.99 9.44 0.51
N ILE A 52 -1.81 9.77 1.52
CA ILE A 52 -3.16 10.33 1.32
C ILE A 52 -3.08 11.64 0.55
N LYS A 53 -2.12 12.52 0.87
CA LYS A 53 -1.98 13.79 0.15
C LYS A 53 -1.58 13.58 -1.30
N GLN A 54 -0.68 12.64 -1.57
CA GLN A 54 -0.28 12.29 -2.93
C GLN A 54 -1.45 11.73 -3.74
N ALA A 55 -2.21 10.80 -3.15
CA ALA A 55 -3.42 10.26 -3.78
C ALA A 55 -4.48 11.34 -4.03
N GLU A 56 -4.67 12.29 -3.11
CA GLU A 56 -5.56 13.44 -3.32
C GLU A 56 -5.15 14.28 -4.54
N LEU A 57 -3.84 14.55 -4.68
CA LEU A 57 -3.30 15.32 -5.81
C LEU A 57 -3.46 14.57 -7.15
N GLU A 58 -3.21 13.26 -7.15
CA GLU A 58 -3.31 12.43 -8.35
C GLU A 58 -4.77 12.23 -8.80
N MET A 59 -5.67 12.00 -7.85
CA MET A 59 -7.08 11.72 -8.12
C MET A 59 -7.94 12.98 -8.27
N GLY A 60 -7.42 14.15 -7.90
CA GLY A 60 -8.17 15.41 -7.86
C GLY A 60 -9.30 15.43 -6.83
N LYS A 61 -9.32 14.49 -5.88
CA LYS A 61 -10.32 14.37 -4.81
C LYS A 61 -9.71 13.72 -3.58
N LYS A 62 -10.20 14.11 -2.39
CA LYS A 62 -9.73 13.53 -1.13
C LYS A 62 -10.14 12.05 -1.04
N PRO A 63 -9.19 11.12 -0.81
CA PRO A 63 -9.52 9.72 -0.55
C PRO A 63 -10.34 9.58 0.73
N ASP A 64 -11.33 8.69 0.70
CA ASP A 64 -12.08 8.28 1.90
C ASP A 64 -11.31 7.16 2.61
N LEU A 65 -10.12 7.52 3.12
CA LEU A 65 -9.21 6.63 3.83
C LEU A 65 -8.60 7.40 4.99
N SER A 66 -8.80 6.91 6.21
CA SER A 66 -8.31 7.54 7.44
C SER A 66 -7.24 6.72 8.18
N SER A 67 -7.13 5.43 7.88
CA SER A 67 -6.24 4.48 8.56
C SER A 67 -5.93 3.30 7.66
N LEU A 68 -4.77 2.71 7.85
CA LEU A 68 -4.38 1.40 7.33
C LEU A 68 -3.73 0.62 8.47
N SER A 69 -3.97 -0.69 8.50
CA SER A 69 -3.30 -1.64 9.39
C SER A 69 -1.96 -2.10 8.80
N TRP A 70 -1.14 -2.74 9.64
CA TRP A 70 0.11 -3.35 9.19
C TRP A 70 -0.15 -4.44 8.16
N GLU A 71 -1.16 -5.27 8.43
CA GLU A 71 -1.60 -6.38 7.59
C GLU A 71 -2.00 -5.86 6.22
N GLU A 72 -2.85 -4.83 6.13
CA GLU A 72 -3.26 -4.23 4.85
C GLU A 72 -2.08 -3.69 4.02
N VAL A 73 -1.05 -3.14 4.67
CA VAL A 73 0.09 -2.53 3.95
C VAL A 73 1.16 -3.55 3.58
N PHE A 74 1.43 -4.56 4.41
CA PHE A 74 2.57 -5.46 4.24
C PHE A 74 2.21 -6.91 3.94
N GLU A 75 1.04 -7.39 4.36
CA GLU A 75 0.73 -8.83 4.38
C GLU A 75 -0.41 -9.20 3.43
N ASP A 76 -1.44 -8.35 3.34
CA ASP A 76 -2.60 -8.61 2.50
C ASP A 76 -2.17 -8.70 1.03
N GLU A 77 -2.53 -9.81 0.40
CA GLU A 77 -2.28 -10.05 -1.02
C GLU A 77 -3.32 -9.35 -1.89
N TYR A 78 -2.84 -8.62 -2.89
CA TYR A 78 -3.69 -8.00 -3.89
C TYR A 78 -4.04 -9.03 -4.96
N HIS A 79 -5.21 -9.65 -4.83
CA HIS A 79 -5.72 -10.54 -5.85
C HIS A 79 -6.19 -9.74 -7.07
N ILE A 80 -5.56 -9.99 -8.23
CA ILE A 80 -6.16 -9.64 -9.51
C ILE A 80 -7.30 -10.64 -9.73
N SER A 81 -8.55 -10.24 -9.49
CA SER A 81 -9.68 -11.07 -9.90
C SER A 81 -9.75 -11.06 -11.43
N GLY A 82 -9.07 -12.02 -12.06
CA GLY A 82 -9.29 -12.35 -13.45
C GLY A 82 -10.75 -12.73 -13.62
N LYS A 83 -11.43 -12.13 -14.60
CA LYS A 83 -12.61 -12.79 -15.16
C LYS A 83 -12.10 -14.06 -15.83
N ASP A 84 -12.36 -15.20 -15.20
CA ASP A 84 -12.63 -16.42 -15.95
C ASP A 84 -13.84 -16.11 -16.86
N GLU A 85 -13.75 -16.57 -18.12
CA GLU A 85 -14.69 -16.34 -19.22
C GLU A 85 -16.18 -16.57 -18.86
#